data_AF-A0A5S9MFM1-F1
#
_entry.id   AF-A0A5S9MFM1-F1
#
_cell.length_a   1.000
_cell.length_b   1.000
_cell.length_c   1.000
_cell.angle_alpha   90.00
_cell.angle_beta   90.00
_cell.angle_gamma   90.00
#
_symmetry.space_group_name_H-M   'P 1'
#
loop_
_entity.id
_entity.type
_entity.pdbx_description
1 polymer ?
#
loop_
_entity_poly.entity_id
_entity_poly.type
_entity_poly.pdbx_seq_one_letter_code
_entity_poly.pdbx_strand_id
1 'polypeptide(L)'
;MVSHKGLRDFVVQTADELNIPYQYDSMPGGGTDAGGIHLTGHGVPSLSIGIPSRYIHTHAAMIHRDDYENAVKLLTEVIKRLDQKPLNRLRTVLK
;
A
#
# COMPACT_ATOMS: atom_id res chain seq x y z
N MET A 1 0.34 1.86 -12.38
CA MET A 1 0.81 0.47 -12.18
C MET A 1 -0.31 -0.35 -11.55
N VAL A 2 -0.34 -1.66 -11.78
CA VAL A 2 -1.18 -2.59 -11.00
C VAL A 2 -0.34 -3.10 -9.83
N SER A 3 -0.85 -3.04 -8.61
CA SER A 3 -0.11 -3.47 -7.42
C SER A 3 0.18 -4.97 -7.41
N HIS A 4 1.31 -5.37 -6.84
CA HIS A 4 1.67 -6.77 -6.73
C HIS A 4 0.63 -7.54 -5.89
N LYS A 5 -0.05 -8.52 -6.50
CA LYS A 5 -1.19 -9.24 -5.89
C LYS A 5 -0.86 -9.79 -4.50
N GLY A 6 0.24 -10.52 -4.36
CA GLY A 6 0.61 -11.13 -3.09
C GLY A 6 0.89 -10.10 -1.98
N LEU A 7 1.41 -8.91 -2.34
CA LEU A 7 1.69 -7.87 -1.36
C LEU A 7 0.40 -7.19 -0.94
N ARG A 8 -0.49 -6.89 -1.90
CA ARG A 8 -1.83 -6.37 -1.63
C ARG A 8 -2.61 -7.30 -0.70
N ASP A 9 -2.63 -8.61 -1.00
CA ASP A 9 -3.38 -9.59 -0.20
C ASP A 9 -2.80 -9.72 1.22
N PHE A 10 -1.47 -9.63 1.38
CA PHE A 10 -0.82 -9.61 2.70
C PHE A 10 -1.22 -8.37 3.53
N VAL A 11 -1.27 -7.19 2.91
CA VAL A 11 -1.71 -5.96 3.58
C VAL A 11 -3.20 -6.03 3.93
N VAL A 12 -4.05 -6.48 3.00
CA VAL A 12 -5.50 -6.65 3.21
C VAL A 12 -5.77 -7.62 4.36
N GLN A 13 -5.13 -8.80 4.36
CA GLN A 13 -5.27 -9.77 5.43
C GLN A 13 -4.88 -9.17 6.80
N THR A 14 -3.80 -8.38 6.84
CA THR A 14 -3.38 -7.70 8.08
C THR A 14 -4.43 -6.71 8.56
N ALA A 15 -5.05 -5.95 7.64
CA ALA A 15 -6.12 -5.02 7.96
C ALA A 15 -7.37 -5.77 8.48
N ASP A 16 -7.79 -6.83 7.79
CA ASP A 16 -8.97 -7.64 8.13
C ASP A 16 -8.82 -8.29 9.52
N GLU A 17 -7.67 -8.92 9.80
CA GLU A 17 -7.39 -9.57 11.09
C GLU A 17 -7.42 -8.59 12.27
N LEU A 18 -7.09 -7.31 12.03
CA LEU A 18 -7.04 -6.27 13.04
C LEU A 18 -8.26 -5.33 13.00
N ASN A 19 -9.25 -5.63 12.16
CA ASN A 19 -10.44 -4.82 11.93
C ASN A 19 -10.10 -3.34 11.63
N ILE A 20 -9.08 -3.11 10.79
CA ILE A 20 -8.69 -1.77 10.35
C ILE A 20 -9.45 -1.45 9.07
N PRO A 21 -10.26 -0.38 9.01
CA PRO A 21 -10.99 -0.02 7.80
C PRO A 21 -10.02 0.42 6.69
N TYR A 22 -10.30 -0.03 5.47
CA TYR A 22 -9.62 0.39 4.24
C TYR A 22 -10.63 0.42 3.09
N GLN A 23 -10.21 0.98 1.95
CA GLN A 23 -10.98 0.95 0.72
C GLN A 23 -10.08 0.60 -0.45
N TYR A 24 -10.65 -0.03 -1.47
CA TYR A 24 -9.98 -0.17 -2.75
C TYR A 24 -10.12 1.12 -3.54
N ASP A 25 -9.02 1.52 -4.17
CA ASP A 25 -8.99 2.65 -5.09
C ASP A 25 -8.37 2.23 -6.41
N SER A 26 -8.84 2.86 -7.48
CA SER A 26 -8.27 2.79 -8.81
C SER A 26 -8.19 4.21 -9.34
N MET A 27 -6.97 4.74 -9.44
CA MET A 27 -6.76 6.10 -9.90
C MET A 27 -6.77 6.14 -11.44
N PRO A 28 -7.68 6.89 -12.08
CA PRO A 28 -7.80 6.94 -13.54
C PRO A 28 -6.65 7.70 -14.22
N GLY A 29 -5.91 8.53 -13.47
CA GLY A 29 -4.76 9.29 -13.98
C GLY A 29 -3.87 9.81 -12.87
N GLY A 30 -2.61 10.07 -13.18
CA GLY A 30 -1.56 10.39 -12.19
C GLY A 30 -0.63 9.21 -11.92
N GLY A 31 0.30 9.39 -10.98
CA GLY A 31 1.30 8.38 -10.63
C GLY A 31 1.73 8.48 -9.17
N THR A 32 2.42 7.45 -8.71
CA THR A 32 3.08 7.41 -7.39
C THR A 32 4.48 6.83 -7.58
N ASP A 33 5.36 6.99 -6.60
CA ASP A 33 6.75 6.49 -6.68
C ASP A 33 6.84 5.00 -6.95
N ALA A 34 5.87 4.21 -6.46
CA ALA A 34 5.76 2.78 -6.73
C ALA A 34 5.77 2.47 -8.24
N GLY A 35 5.24 3.37 -9.07
CA GLY A 35 5.21 3.25 -10.52
C GLY A 35 6.60 3.18 -11.15
N GLY A 36 7.60 3.87 -10.58
CA GLY A 36 9.00 3.72 -10.98
C GLY A 36 9.68 2.58 -10.24
N ILE A 37 9.50 2.51 -8.92
CA ILE A 37 10.20 1.56 -8.03
C ILE A 37 9.98 0.11 -8.47
N HIS A 38 8.76 -0.28 -8.84
CA HIS A 38 8.47 -1.67 -9.18
C HIS A 38 9.19 -2.19 -10.42
N LEU A 39 9.69 -1.29 -11.28
CA LEU A 39 10.47 -1.62 -12.49
C LEU A 39 11.98 -1.65 -12.24
N THR A 40 12.44 -1.26 -11.05
CA THR A 40 13.87 -1.18 -10.77
C THR A 40 14.49 -2.57 -10.58
N GLY A 41 15.75 -2.73 -11.03
CA GLY A 41 16.49 -3.99 -10.91
C GLY A 41 15.78 -5.16 -11.59
N HIS A 42 15.54 -6.23 -10.83
CA HIS A 42 14.79 -7.41 -11.29
C HIS A 42 13.29 -7.33 -10.98
N GLY A 43 12.79 -6.13 -10.70
CA GLY A 43 11.43 -5.89 -10.26
C GLY A 43 11.32 -5.91 -8.73
N VAL A 44 10.57 -4.95 -8.20
CA VAL A 44 10.34 -4.82 -6.75
C VAL A 44 8.83 -4.98 -6.48
N PRO A 45 8.38 -6.01 -5.75
CA PRO A 45 7.00 -6.13 -5.32
C PRO A 45 6.56 -4.85 -4.59
N SER A 46 5.62 -4.11 -5.18
CA SER A 46 5.25 -2.77 -4.74
C SER A 46 3.74 -2.58 -4.70
N LEU A 47 3.29 -1.76 -3.75
CA LEU A 47 1.91 -1.36 -3.48
C LEU A 47 1.94 0.10 -3.00
N SER A 48 0.97 0.90 -3.46
CA SER A 48 0.77 2.25 -2.94
C SER A 48 -0.35 2.23 -1.92
N ILE A 49 -0.10 2.79 -0.75
CA ILE A 49 -1.10 3.02 0.30
C ILE A 49 -1.26 4.53 0.43
N GLY A 50 -2.47 5.03 0.16
CA GLY A 50 -2.78 6.46 0.22
C GLY A 50 -3.80 6.76 1.30
N ILE A 51 -3.77 8.01 1.79
CA ILE A 51 -4.81 8.57 2.63
C ILE A 51 -5.76 9.36 1.71
N PRO A 52 -7.08 9.09 1.75
CA PRO A 52 -8.06 9.84 0.97
C PRO A 52 -7.93 11.33 1.26
N SER A 53 -7.69 12.10 0.21
CA SER A 53 -7.37 13.51 0.32
C SER A 53 -8.20 14.31 -0.69
N ARG A 54 -8.81 15.41 -0.24
CA ARG A 54 -9.50 16.36 -1.11
C ARG A 54 -8.58 17.52 -1.45
N TYR A 55 -8.68 18.01 -2.69
CA TYR A 55 -7.94 19.18 -3.19
C TYR A 55 -6.41 19.04 -3.09
N ILE A 56 -5.89 17.85 -3.40
CA ILE A 56 -4.45 17.63 -3.56
C ILE A 56 -3.88 18.59 -4.61
N HIS A 57 -2.63 19.03 -4.43
CA HIS A 57 -1.95 20.00 -5.29
C HIS A 57 -2.57 21.41 -5.29
N THR A 58 -3.31 21.75 -4.25
CA THR A 58 -3.77 23.13 -4.01
C THR A 58 -3.12 23.71 -2.75
N HIS A 59 -3.42 24.97 -2.43
CA HIS A 59 -2.95 25.63 -1.21
C HIS A 59 -3.57 25.08 0.08
N ALA A 60 -4.67 24.31 -0.01
CA ALA A 60 -5.40 23.77 1.14
C ALA A 60 -5.97 22.37 0.83
N ALA A 61 -5.13 21.35 0.97
CA ALA A 61 -5.58 19.96 0.96
C ALA A 61 -6.25 19.58 2.30
N MET A 62 -7.19 18.64 2.25
CA MET A 62 -7.90 18.16 3.43
C MET A 62 -7.91 16.64 3.50
N ILE A 63 -7.76 16.10 4.71
CA ILE A 63 -7.83 14.68 5.03
C ILE A 63 -8.78 14.47 6.21
N HIS A 64 -9.32 13.26 6.36
CA HIS A 64 -9.98 12.86 7.60
C HIS A 64 -8.93 12.37 8.60
N ARG A 65 -9.03 12.78 9.87
CA ARG A 65 -8.07 12.41 10.92
C ARG A 65 -8.01 10.89 11.11
N ASP A 66 -9.17 10.23 11.14
CA ASP A 66 -9.24 8.78 11.35
C ASP A 66 -8.60 8.00 10.20
N ASP A 67 -8.65 8.50 8.96
CA ASP A 67 -8.00 7.84 7.82
C ASP A 67 -6.47 7.84 8.00
N TYR A 68 -5.91 8.95 8.50
CA TYR A 68 -4.50 9.03 8.84
C TYR A 68 -4.11 8.05 9.96
N GLU A 69 -4.89 8.00 11.04
CA GLU A 69 -4.59 7.12 12.18
C GLU A 69 -4.72 5.64 11.80
N ASN A 70 -5.72 5.27 11.01
CA ASN A 70 -5.88 3.92 10.48
C ASN A 70 -4.75 3.54 9.51
N ALA A 71 -4.30 4.47 8.65
CA ALA A 71 -3.17 4.24 7.76
C ALA A 71 -1.86 4.02 8.54
N VAL A 72 -1.59 4.82 9.57
CA VAL A 72 -0.43 4.64 10.46
C VAL A 72 -0.49 3.30 11.17
N LYS A 73 -1.66 2.94 11.73
CA LYS A 73 -1.88 1.64 12.39
C LYS A 73 -1.63 0.48 11.43
N LEU A 74 -2.21 0.52 10.23
CA LEU A 74 -2.04 -0.52 9.21
C LEU A 74 -0.58 -0.66 8.80
N LEU A 75 0.09 0.44 8.45
CA LEU A 75 1.48 0.41 8.00
C LEU A 75 2.42 -0.12 9.08
N THR A 76 2.19 0.27 10.34
CA THR A 76 2.97 -0.21 11.48
C THR A 76 2.84 -1.73 11.65
N GLU A 77 1.61 -2.27 11.57
CA GLU A 77 1.37 -3.70 11.73
C GLU A 77 1.86 -4.52 10.54
N VAL A 78 1.77 -3.99 9.32
CA VAL A 78 2.37 -4.57 8.12
C VAL A 78 3.89 -4.67 8.28
N ILE A 79 4.56 -3.61 8.71
CA ILE A 79 6.02 -3.59 8.90
C ILE A 79 6.46 -4.60 9.96
N LYS A 80 5.76 -4.67 11.10
CA LYS A 80 6.05 -5.66 12.16
C LYS A 80 5.94 -7.11 11.67
N ARG A 81 5.02 -7.38 10.74
CA ARG A 81 4.72 -8.73 10.23
C ARG A 81 5.53 -9.09 8.99
N LEU A 82 6.12 -8.12 8.28
CA LEU A 82 6.87 -8.35 7.05
C LEU A 82 8.30 -8.83 7.33
N ASP A 83 8.42 -10.06 7.83
CA ASP A 83 9.70 -10.74 8.05
C ASP A 83 10.17 -11.56 6.81
N GLN A 84 11.21 -12.38 6.98
CA GLN A 84 11.78 -13.21 5.91
C GLN A 84 10.77 -14.18 5.29
N LYS A 85 9.86 -14.76 6.07
CA LYS A 85 8.90 -15.76 5.62
C LYS A 85 7.88 -15.16 4.64
N PRO A 86 7.13 -14.08 4.93
CA PRO A 86 6.29 -13.42 3.93
C PRO A 86 7.11 -12.81 2.80
N LEU A 87 8.27 -12.22 3.06
CA LEU A 87 9.12 -11.66 2.00
C LEU A 87 9.52 -12.70 0.94
N ASN A 88 9.89 -13.90 1.37
CA ASN A 88 10.23 -14.99 0.45
C ASN A 88 9.01 -15.43 -0.38
N ARG A 89 7.80 -15.51 0.23
CA ARG A 89 6.56 -15.79 -0.50
C ARG A 89 6.30 -14.73 -1.58
N LEU A 90 6.51 -13.46 -1.27
CA LEU A 90 6.31 -12.36 -2.22
C LEU A 90 7.28 -12.40 -3.40
N ARG A 91 8.50 -12.91 -3.19
CA ARG A 91 9.54 -13.03 -4.24
C ARG A 91 9.37 -14.25 -5.14
N THR A 92 8.58 -15.24 -4.75
CA THR A 92 8.53 -16.55 -5.43
C THR A 92 7.80 -16.48 -6.79
N VAL A 93 7.04 -15.41 -7.07
CA VAL A 93 6.28 -15.24 -8.33
C VAL A 93 7.16 -14.82 -9.52
N LEU A 94 8.45 -14.58 -9.32
CA LEU A 94 9.39 -14.12 -10.36
C LEU A 94 10.32 -15.23 -10.92
N LYS A 95 9.87 -16.49 -10.92
CA LYS A 95 10.56 -17.59 -11.61
C LYS A 95 9.79 -18.04 -12.84
#